data_AF-A0A2N1GAI5-F1
#
_entry.id   AF-A0A2N1GAI5-F1
#
_cell.length_a   1.000
_cell.length_b   1.000
_cell.length_c   1.000
_cell.angle_alpha   90.00
_cell.angle_beta   90.00
_cell.angle_gamma   90.00
#
_symmetry.space_group_name_H-M   'P 1'
#
loop_
_entity.id
_entity.type
_entity.pdbx_description
1 polymer ?
#
loop_
_entity_poly.entity_id
_entity_poly.type
_entity_poly.pdbx_seq_one_letter_code
_entity_poly.pdbx_strand_id
1 'polypeptide(L)'
;MLASGFINTNKIMKAFEEIKKLRENVSQIRTLFNVKIPKWEESRKTYDKTGYSFNSDDRFSAFGKIEIWFSSWMGTYGDSGCSDQLRLDKDIFKKHFVSYLNLNRKEIMFAIADSIEKEAKSLKEKAEEEVKSQLSELAELDDVG
;
A
#
# COMPACT_ATOMS: atom_id res chain seq x y z
N MET A 1 23.17 14.40 25.97
CA MET A 1 23.61 13.41 24.95
C MET A 1 22.81 12.09 24.99
N LEU A 2 22.60 11.44 26.14
CA LEU A 2 21.90 10.14 26.22
C LEU A 2 20.46 10.10 25.66
N ALA A 3 19.70 11.19 25.79
CA ALA A 3 18.31 11.25 25.29
C ALA A 3 18.21 11.25 23.76
N SER A 4 19.18 11.83 23.05
CA SER A 4 19.16 11.95 21.59
C SER A 4 19.39 10.59 20.91
N GLY A 5 20.35 9.81 21.41
CA GLY A 5 20.63 8.45 20.91
C GLY A 5 19.45 7.50 21.11
N PHE A 6 18.79 7.55 22.26
CA PHE A 6 17.62 6.71 22.56
C PHE A 6 16.38 7.05 21.71
N ILE A 7 16.18 8.34 21.37
CA ILE A 7 15.10 8.77 20.46
C ILE A 7 15.35 8.26 19.04
N ASN A 8 16.60 8.30 18.57
CA ASN A 8 16.98 7.85 17.23
C ASN A 8 16.85 6.32 17.04
N THR A 9 17.22 5.52 18.03
CA THR A 9 17.04 4.04 17.97
C THR A 9 15.56 3.67 17.84
N ASN A 10 14.67 4.33 18.59
CA ASN A 10 13.23 4.08 18.52
C ASN A 10 12.64 4.44 17.14
N LYS A 11 13.13 5.50 16.50
CA LYS A 11 12.73 5.90 15.14
C LYS A 11 13.13 4.84 14.11
N ILE A 12 14.37 4.32 14.21
CA ILE A 12 14.88 3.27 13.31
C ILE A 12 14.09 1.97 13.49
N MET A 13 13.79 1.55 14.72
CA MET A 13 12.98 0.36 14.99
C MET A 13 11.57 0.46 14.40
N LYS A 14 10.92 1.63 14.53
CA LYS A 14 9.59 1.86 13.92
C LYS A 14 9.64 1.76 12.39
N ALA A 15 10.64 2.39 11.77
CA ALA A 15 10.83 2.32 10.32
C ALA A 15 11.07 0.87 9.85
N PHE A 16 11.83 0.08 10.60
CA PHE A 16 12.07 -1.33 10.28
C PHE A 16 10.78 -2.16 10.30
N GLU A 17 9.97 -2.04 11.37
CA GLU A 17 8.69 -2.75 11.46
C GLU A 17 7.70 -2.32 10.37
N GLU A 18 7.68 -1.03 10.02
CA GLU A 18 6.89 -0.51 8.92
C GLU A 18 7.33 -1.10 7.57
N ILE A 19 8.63 -1.07 7.26
CA ILE A 19 9.20 -1.68 6.04
C ILE A 19 8.87 -3.17 5.96
N LYS A 20 8.97 -3.89 7.08
CA LYS A 20 8.64 -5.32 7.16
C LYS A 20 7.17 -5.56 6.81
N LYS A 21 6.26 -4.78 7.39
CA LYS A 21 4.82 -4.86 7.10
C LYS A 21 4.53 -4.54 5.63
N LEU A 22 5.15 -3.52 5.05
CA LEU A 22 4.99 -3.17 3.64
C LEU A 22 5.42 -4.35 2.75
N ARG A 23 6.62 -4.89 2.97
CA ARG A 23 7.16 -6.03 2.20
C ARG A 23 6.33 -7.30 2.35
N GLU A 24 5.78 -7.54 3.53
CA GLU A 24 4.87 -8.65 3.75
C GLU A 24 3.62 -8.53 2.88
N ASN A 25 3.00 -7.34 2.80
CA ASN A 25 1.85 -7.11 1.93
C ASN A 25 2.19 -7.32 0.45
N VAL A 26 3.34 -6.80 -0.01
CA VAL A 26 3.83 -7.03 -1.39
C VAL A 26 3.97 -8.53 -1.68
N SER A 27 4.59 -9.27 -0.75
CA SER A 27 4.78 -10.71 -0.87
C SER A 27 3.44 -11.44 -0.94
N GLN A 28 2.50 -11.14 -0.04
CA GLN A 28 1.19 -11.79 -0.02
C GLN A 28 0.43 -11.60 -1.34
N ILE A 29 0.43 -10.38 -1.90
CA ILE A 29 -0.20 -10.09 -3.19
C ILE A 29 0.47 -10.89 -4.32
N ARG A 30 1.79 -10.82 -4.44
CA ARG A 30 2.53 -11.51 -5.51
C ARG A 30 2.38 -13.02 -5.40
N THR A 31 2.44 -13.59 -4.21
CA THR A 31 2.23 -15.03 -3.96
C THR A 31 0.81 -15.46 -4.32
N LEU A 32 -0.22 -14.65 -4.04
CA LEU A 32 -1.59 -14.99 -4.42
C LEU A 32 -1.72 -15.19 -5.95
N PHE A 33 -1.28 -14.20 -6.73
CA PHE A 33 -1.49 -14.19 -8.18
C PHE A 33 -0.48 -15.03 -8.97
N ASN A 34 0.77 -15.16 -8.51
CA ASN A 34 1.80 -15.89 -9.25
C ASN A 34 1.95 -17.35 -8.80
N VAL A 35 1.45 -17.72 -7.62
CA VAL A 35 1.64 -19.07 -7.06
C VAL A 35 0.32 -19.73 -6.71
N LYS A 36 -0.49 -19.11 -5.86
CA LYS A 36 -1.69 -19.75 -5.32
C LYS A 36 -2.77 -19.94 -6.39
N ILE A 37 -3.12 -18.88 -7.12
CA ILE A 37 -4.15 -18.94 -8.17
C ILE A 37 -3.80 -19.98 -9.26
N PRO A 38 -2.58 -19.97 -9.86
CA PRO A 38 -2.20 -21.00 -10.82
C PRO A 38 -2.31 -22.42 -10.26
N LYS A 39 -1.84 -22.64 -9.02
CA LYS A 39 -1.93 -23.93 -8.34
C LYS A 39 -3.39 -24.39 -8.15
N TRP A 40 -4.29 -23.48 -7.80
CA TRP A 40 -5.71 -23.79 -7.64
C TRP A 40 -6.35 -24.17 -8.98
N GLU A 41 -5.97 -23.49 -10.06
CA GLU A 41 -6.47 -23.72 -11.41
C GLU A 41 -5.99 -25.05 -11.99
N GLU A 42 -4.76 -25.46 -11.69
CA GLU A 42 -4.19 -26.76 -12.07
C GLU A 42 -4.81 -27.92 -11.27
N SER A 43 -5.10 -27.69 -9.99
CA SER A 43 -5.57 -28.72 -9.04
C SER A 43 -7.02 -28.52 -8.60
N ARG A 44 -7.93 -28.25 -9.55
CA ARG A 44 -9.35 -27.96 -9.26
C ARG A 44 -10.10 -29.04 -8.46
N LYS A 45 -9.68 -30.30 -8.57
CA LYS A 45 -10.25 -31.39 -7.75
C LYS A 45 -9.93 -31.25 -6.26
N THR A 46 -8.78 -30.66 -5.95
CA THR A 46 -8.30 -30.42 -4.57
C THR A 46 -8.77 -29.06 -4.05
N TYR A 47 -8.81 -28.06 -4.93
CA TYR A 47 -9.21 -26.68 -4.60
C TYR A 47 -10.54 -26.35 -5.28
N ASP A 48 -11.63 -26.91 -4.75
CA ASP A 48 -12.98 -26.79 -5.31
C ASP A 48 -13.72 -25.50 -4.91
N LYS A 49 -13.24 -24.82 -3.86
CA LYS A 49 -13.83 -23.58 -3.32
C LYS A 49 -12.80 -22.45 -3.30
N THR A 50 -12.59 -21.82 -4.44
CA THR A 50 -11.68 -20.69 -4.59
C THR A 50 -12.41 -19.46 -5.12
N GLY A 51 -11.99 -18.28 -4.64
CA GLY A 51 -12.60 -17.01 -5.03
C GLY A 51 -11.67 -15.85 -4.71
N TYR A 52 -11.60 -14.89 -5.62
CA TYR A 52 -10.78 -13.69 -5.48
C TYR A 52 -11.38 -12.58 -6.36
N SER A 53 -12.04 -11.62 -5.72
CA SER A 53 -12.75 -10.54 -6.41
C SER A 53 -12.99 -9.36 -5.48
N PHE A 54 -13.16 -8.18 -6.06
CA PHE A 54 -13.58 -6.99 -5.34
C PHE A 54 -15.08 -7.05 -5.04
N ASN A 55 -15.43 -6.72 -3.79
CA ASN A 55 -16.82 -6.60 -3.32
C ASN A 55 -17.67 -7.87 -3.56
N SER A 56 -17.12 -9.03 -3.20
CA SER A 56 -17.82 -10.32 -3.22
C SER A 56 -18.29 -10.73 -1.83
N ASP A 57 -17.67 -11.75 -1.22
CA ASP A 57 -18.04 -12.28 0.09
C ASP A 57 -17.23 -11.57 1.18
N ASP A 58 -17.91 -10.77 2.01
CA ASP A 58 -17.27 -9.97 3.05
C ASP A 58 -16.69 -10.80 4.20
N ARG A 59 -17.11 -12.07 4.35
CA ARG A 59 -16.51 -13.03 5.29
C ARG A 59 -15.05 -13.35 4.98
N PHE A 60 -14.62 -13.15 3.74
CA PHE A 60 -13.26 -13.40 3.27
C PHE A 60 -12.56 -12.11 2.80
N SER A 61 -12.97 -10.95 3.31
CA SER A 61 -12.37 -9.67 2.93
C SER A 61 -10.91 -9.58 3.37
N ALA A 62 -10.01 -9.35 2.41
CA ALA A 62 -8.58 -9.24 2.66
C ALA A 62 -8.16 -7.93 3.35
N PHE A 63 -8.96 -6.87 3.25
CA PHE A 63 -8.60 -5.53 3.75
C PHE A 63 -9.79 -4.73 4.33
N GLY A 64 -10.95 -5.36 4.52
CA GLY A 64 -12.17 -4.68 4.98
C GLY A 64 -12.88 -3.90 3.86
N LYS A 65 -13.89 -3.10 4.23
CA LYS A 65 -14.63 -2.23 3.31
C LYS A 65 -13.90 -0.89 3.18
N ILE A 66 -13.70 -0.43 1.94
CA ILE A 66 -13.11 0.88 1.63
C ILE A 66 -14.19 1.73 0.97
N GLU A 67 -14.32 2.98 1.40
CA GLU A 67 -15.18 3.98 0.75
C GLU A 67 -14.36 4.77 -0.27
N ILE A 68 -14.89 4.90 -1.49
CA ILE A 68 -14.26 5.63 -2.59
C ILE A 68 -15.27 6.65 -3.12
N TRP A 69 -14.84 7.90 -3.27
CA TRP A 69 -15.60 8.97 -3.92
C TRP A 69 -14.74 9.69 -4.95
N PHE A 70 -15.38 10.20 -6.00
CA PHE A 70 -14.75 11.02 -7.02
C PHE A 70 -15.29 12.44 -6.91
N SER A 71 -14.46 13.37 -6.45
CA SER A 71 -14.83 14.77 -6.31
C SER A 71 -14.52 15.54 -7.58
N SER A 72 -15.50 16.27 -8.11
CA SER A 72 -15.33 17.09 -9.31
C SER A 72 -16.05 18.42 -9.13
N TRP A 73 -15.29 19.49 -8.94
CA TRP A 73 -15.81 20.83 -8.69
C TRP A 73 -15.03 21.88 -9.48
N MET A 74 -15.69 22.99 -9.80
CA MET A 74 -15.04 24.19 -10.34
C MET A 74 -15.45 25.41 -9.51
N GLY A 75 -14.57 26.39 -9.48
CA GLY A 75 -14.86 27.74 -9.03
C GLY A 75 -14.25 28.76 -10.00
N THR A 76 -14.70 30.00 -9.93
CA THR A 76 -14.18 31.10 -10.75
C THR A 76 -13.37 32.05 -9.88
N TYR A 77 -12.22 32.52 -10.36
CA TYR A 77 -11.40 33.48 -9.61
C TYR A 77 -12.20 34.76 -9.32
N GLY A 78 -12.24 35.18 -8.05
CA GLY A 78 -13.04 36.32 -7.61
C GLY A 78 -14.49 36.00 -7.23
N ASP A 79 -14.93 34.74 -7.38
CA ASP A 79 -16.22 34.24 -6.94
C ASP A 79 -16.04 33.17 -5.83
N SER A 80 -16.85 33.22 -4.79
CA SER A 80 -16.86 32.21 -3.71
C SER A 80 -17.67 30.96 -4.05
N GLY A 81 -18.39 30.97 -5.17
CA GLY A 81 -19.22 29.86 -5.64
C GLY A 81 -18.39 28.69 -6.16
N CYS A 82 -18.74 27.50 -5.70
CA CYS A 82 -18.28 26.23 -6.27
C CYS A 82 -19.47 25.46 -6.82
N SER A 83 -19.29 24.80 -7.96
CA SER A 83 -20.30 23.94 -8.57
C SER A 83 -19.72 22.57 -8.91
N ASP A 84 -20.52 21.53 -8.74
CA ASP A 84 -20.16 20.18 -9.16
C ASP A 84 -20.05 20.13 -10.68
N GLN A 85 -18.95 19.54 -11.19
CA GLN A 85 -18.73 19.35 -12.62
C GLN A 85 -19.27 18.02 -13.13
N LEU A 86 -19.54 17.09 -12.20
CA LEU A 86 -19.97 15.75 -12.54
C LEU A 86 -20.97 15.26 -11.51
N ARG A 87 -22.13 14.82 -11.98
CA ARG A 87 -23.16 14.15 -11.18
C ARG A 87 -23.50 12.83 -11.85
N LEU A 88 -23.17 11.73 -11.18
CA LEU A 88 -23.43 10.38 -11.66
C LEU A 88 -24.42 9.69 -10.74
N ASP A 89 -25.25 8.82 -11.31
CA ASP A 89 -26.04 7.88 -10.54
C ASP A 89 -25.11 6.91 -9.79
N LYS A 90 -25.31 6.81 -8.47
CA LYS A 90 -24.43 6.04 -7.58
C LYS A 90 -24.45 4.55 -7.91
N ASP A 91 -25.61 3.99 -8.22
CA ASP A 91 -25.78 2.55 -8.40
C ASP A 91 -25.26 2.12 -9.78
N ILE A 92 -25.52 2.92 -10.81
CA ILE A 92 -24.95 2.73 -12.15
C ILE A 92 -23.43 2.79 -12.07
N PHE A 93 -22.86 3.85 -11.47
CA PHE A 93 -21.41 3.99 -11.34
C PHE A 93 -20.81 2.83 -10.56
N LYS A 94 -21.37 2.48 -9.39
CA LYS A 94 -20.86 1.39 -8.54
C LYS A 94 -20.85 0.05 -9.29
N LYS A 95 -21.91 -0.27 -10.04
CA LYS A 95 -21.98 -1.50 -10.84
C LYS A 95 -20.85 -1.57 -11.86
N HIS A 96 -20.67 -0.53 -12.66
CA HIS A 96 -19.64 -0.50 -13.69
C HIS A 96 -18.22 -0.44 -13.10
N PHE A 97 -18.02 0.30 -12.02
CA PHE A 97 -16.75 0.40 -11.33
C PHE A 97 -16.30 -0.95 -10.75
N VAL A 98 -17.18 -1.64 -10.01
CA VAL A 98 -16.87 -2.99 -9.47
C VAL A 98 -16.60 -3.99 -10.59
N SER A 99 -17.33 -3.89 -11.71
CA SER A 99 -17.06 -4.73 -12.90
C SER A 99 -15.66 -4.47 -13.46
N TYR A 100 -15.29 -3.19 -13.62
CA TYR A 100 -13.97 -2.79 -14.11
C TYR A 100 -12.85 -3.26 -13.17
N LEU A 101 -13.02 -3.08 -11.85
CA LEU A 101 -12.06 -3.56 -10.85
C LEU A 101 -11.83 -5.07 -10.98
N ASN A 102 -12.90 -5.84 -11.16
CA ASN A 102 -12.81 -7.30 -11.27
C ASN A 102 -12.22 -7.78 -12.60
N LEU A 103 -12.45 -7.06 -13.70
CA LEU A 103 -11.81 -7.34 -14.99
C LEU A 103 -10.30 -7.11 -14.94
N ASN A 104 -9.86 -6.07 -14.23
CA ASN A 104 -8.46 -5.67 -14.14
C ASN A 104 -7.79 -6.10 -12.82
N ARG A 105 -8.37 -7.05 -12.08
CA ARG A 105 -8.01 -7.32 -10.69
C ARG A 105 -6.56 -7.67 -10.45
N LYS A 106 -5.95 -8.44 -11.36
CA LYS A 106 -4.53 -8.80 -11.26
C LYS A 106 -3.64 -7.57 -11.41
N GLU A 107 -3.92 -6.76 -12.43
CA GLU A 107 -3.17 -5.55 -12.73
C GLU A 107 -3.27 -4.52 -11.61
N ILE A 108 -4.49 -4.27 -11.09
CA ILE A 108 -4.72 -3.37 -9.97
C ILE A 108 -3.93 -3.82 -8.73
N MET A 109 -4.03 -5.11 -8.37
CA MET A 109 -3.33 -5.62 -7.19
C MET A 109 -1.81 -5.55 -7.35
N PHE A 110 -1.27 -5.79 -8.55
CA PHE A 110 0.16 -5.61 -8.83
C PHE A 110 0.60 -4.15 -8.81
N ALA A 111 -0.18 -3.23 -9.37
CA ALA A 111 0.10 -1.80 -9.28
C ALA A 111 0.14 -1.31 -7.83
N ILE A 112 -0.77 -1.81 -6.98
CA ILE A 112 -0.75 -1.55 -5.53
C ILE A 112 0.52 -2.13 -4.90
N ALA A 113 0.87 -3.39 -5.19
CA ALA A 113 2.08 -4.01 -4.67
C ALA A 113 3.36 -3.25 -5.06
N ASP A 114 3.44 -2.77 -6.30
CA ASP A 114 4.60 -1.99 -6.77
C ASP A 114 4.65 -0.60 -6.10
N SER A 115 3.50 0.02 -5.84
CA SER A 115 3.43 1.26 -5.04
C SER A 115 3.91 1.05 -3.61
N ILE A 116 3.48 -0.03 -2.95
CA ILE A 116 3.91 -0.39 -1.59
C ILE A 116 5.42 -0.69 -1.55
N GLU A 117 5.95 -1.40 -2.54
CA GLU A 117 7.38 -1.70 -2.64
C GLU A 117 8.22 -0.44 -2.81
N LYS A 118 7.73 0.52 -3.61
CA LYS A 118 8.38 1.83 -3.79
C LYS A 118 8.47 2.60 -2.47
N GLU A 119 7.39 2.60 -1.68
CA GLU A 119 7.37 3.20 -0.35
C GLU A 119 8.36 2.51 0.60
N ALA A 120 8.35 1.17 0.65
CA ALA A 120 9.28 0.40 1.47
C ALA A 120 10.75 0.68 1.12
N LYS A 121 11.06 0.81 -0.17
CA LYS A 121 12.40 1.17 -0.66
C LYS A 121 12.80 2.57 -0.20
N SER A 122 11.91 3.56 -0.33
CA SER A 122 12.19 4.94 0.11
C SER A 122 12.42 5.03 1.62
N LEU A 123 11.65 4.30 2.43
CA LEU A 123 11.86 4.24 3.88
C LEU A 123 13.18 3.57 4.24
N LYS A 124 13.55 2.49 3.55
CA LYS A 124 14.84 1.81 3.74
C LYS A 124 16.01 2.73 3.46
N GLU A 125 15.98 3.46 2.34
CA GLU A 125 17.04 4.40 1.96
C GLU A 125 17.22 5.50 3.02
N LYS A 126 16.12 6.11 3.49
CA LYS A 126 16.15 7.09 4.58
C LYS A 126 16.72 6.52 5.89
N ALA A 127 16.34 5.30 6.25
CA ALA A 127 16.84 4.65 7.46
C ALA A 127 18.34 4.31 7.34
N GLU A 128 18.81 3.91 6.17
CA GLU A 128 20.24 3.65 5.91
C GLU A 128 21.08 4.92 5.97
N GLU A 129 20.59 6.05 5.46
CA GLU A 129 21.25 7.35 5.57
C GLU A 129 21.39 7.82 7.02
N GLU A 130 20.32 7.69 7.81
CA GLU A 130 20.31 8.02 9.24
C GLU A 130 21.32 7.17 10.03
N VAL A 131 21.37 5.85 9.77
CA VAL A 131 22.35 4.96 10.41
C VAL A 131 23.78 5.31 10.02
N LYS A 132 24.03 5.64 8.74
CA LYS A 132 25.37 6.06 8.28
C LYS A 132 25.81 7.37 8.92
N SER A 133 24.92 8.34 9.05
CA SER A 133 25.20 9.61 9.75
C SER A 133 25.64 9.35 11.19
N GLN A 134 24.90 8.48 11.91
CA GLN A 134 25.22 8.13 13.29
C GLN A 134 26.56 7.38 13.43
N LEU A 135 26.87 6.49 12.49
CA LEU A 135 28.18 5.81 12.47
C LEU A 135 29.33 6.78 12.21
N SER A 136 29.12 7.80 11.35
CA SER A 136 30.11 8.85 11.10
C SER A 136 30.37 9.70 12.34
N GLU A 137 29.30 10.14 13.02
CA GLU A 137 29.41 10.89 14.29
C GLU A 137 30.15 10.09 15.37
N LEU A 138 29.94 8.77 15.44
CA LEU A 138 30.67 7.91 16.37
C LEU A 138 32.16 7.80 16.02
N ALA A 139 32.50 7.68 14.74
CA ALA A 139 33.89 7.61 14.29
C ALA A 139 34.68 8.90 14.61
N GLU A 140 34.03 10.07 14.52
CA GLU A 140 34.63 11.35 14.90
C GLU A 140 34.97 11.45 16.39
N LEU A 141 34.33 10.66 17.26
CA LEU A 141 34.66 10.63 18.69
C LEU A 141 35.92 9.80 19.00
N ASP A 142 36.23 8.80 18.17
CA ASP A 142 37.41 7.95 18.34
C ASP A 142 38.70 8.64 17.85
N ASP A 143 38.61 9.62 16.94
CA ASP A 143 39.74 10.45 16.46
C ASP A 143 40.13 11.60 17.40
N VAL A 144 39.40 11.79 18.52
CA VAL A 144 39.64 12.86 19.52
C VAL A 144 40.37 12.32 20.77
N GLY A 145 40.81 11.05 20.76
CA GLY A 145 41.62 10.41 21.82
C GLY A 145 43.06 10.15 21.39
#